data_AF-A0A496SUH3-F1
#
_entry.id   AF-A0A496SUH3-F1
#
_cell.length_a   1.000
_cell.length_b   1.000
_cell.length_c   1.000
_cell.angle_alpha   90.00
_cell.angle_beta   90.00
_cell.angle_gamma   90.00
#
_symmetry.space_group_name_H-M   'P 1'
#
loop_
_entity.id
_entity.type
_entity.pdbx_description
1 polymer ?
#
loop_
_entity_poly.entity_id
_entity_poly.type
_entity_poly.pdbx_seq_one_letter_code
_entity_poly.pdbx_strand_id
1 'polypeptide(L)'
;MNEGGKITKIPLSERKATFREVSLGFTEKEALKEAQRCLQCKNAPCIKGCPAGIDVREFIRLIRNKDYRGAINKIKEANNLPGVCGRVCPQEEQCQLACVLNKTGSPIKIGYLERFVADWELQTGSIASHHRVSKDIKVAVIGSGPAGLTCAADLSREGFSVYLFEGLHIPGGVLVYGIPEFRLPKDIVEREVSYIRSLGVKVITNFVVGKTKTLDDLRREGFKAFFISVGAGFPRFLGIPGENLNGVYSANEFLTRVNLMKGYLFPEYHTPVRVGQKTIVIGGGNVAFDCARSALRLGCSEVKIIYRRTKREMPARDEEIDNAEEEGIILEFLVSPREIISDREGNVKAIMCIRNKLGEPDSSGRRRPVPQEGSEFVMEADTIIVAI
;
A
#
# COMPACT_ATOMS: atom_id res chain seq x y z
N MET A 1 23.75 6.38 21.76
CA MET A 1 22.37 6.77 21.39
C MET A 1 22.18 6.48 19.91
N ASN A 2 21.33 5.50 19.56
CA ASN A 2 20.75 5.18 18.25
C ASN A 2 21.53 5.58 16.96
N GLU A 3 22.59 4.83 16.61
CA GLU A 3 23.08 4.73 15.21
C GLU A 3 22.50 3.49 14.49
N GLY A 4 21.32 3.04 14.89
CA GLY A 4 20.54 2.06 14.14
C GLY A 4 19.93 2.73 12.91
N GLY A 5 20.77 2.99 11.90
CA GLY A 5 20.47 3.39 10.53
C GLY A 5 19.15 4.14 10.33
N LYS A 6 19.15 5.46 10.53
CA LYS A 6 18.07 6.30 9.99
C LYS A 6 18.06 6.10 8.48
N ILE A 7 16.89 5.76 7.94
CA ILE A 7 16.72 5.62 6.50
C ILE A 7 16.84 7.00 5.87
N THR A 8 17.65 7.11 4.84
CA THR A 8 17.78 8.34 4.07
C THR A 8 16.46 8.62 3.36
N LYS A 9 15.93 9.82 3.58
CA LYS A 9 14.71 10.31 2.95
C LYS A 9 15.03 11.51 2.07
N ILE A 10 14.24 11.77 1.02
CA ILE A 10 14.39 13.01 0.23
C ILE A 10 14.11 14.25 1.12
N PRO A 11 14.61 15.45 0.74
CA PRO A 11 14.37 16.69 1.49
C PRO A 11 12.87 16.99 1.67
N LEU A 12 12.50 17.60 2.80
CA LEU A 12 11.09 17.85 3.13
C LEU A 12 10.38 18.73 2.08
N SER A 13 11.07 19.72 1.52
CA SER A 13 10.55 20.55 0.42
C SER A 13 10.18 19.72 -0.80
N GLU A 14 11.02 18.75 -1.19
CA GLU A 14 10.74 17.82 -2.30
C GLU A 14 9.60 16.85 -1.98
N ARG A 15 9.48 16.39 -0.73
CA ARG A 15 8.35 15.53 -0.32
C ARG A 15 7.03 16.25 -0.52
N LYS A 16 6.93 17.52 -0.12
CA LYS A 16 5.68 18.29 -0.23
C LYS A 16 5.35 18.70 -1.66
N ALA A 17 6.33 18.74 -2.57
CA ALA A 17 6.15 19.24 -3.93
C ALA A 17 6.10 18.13 -5.00
N THR A 18 6.46 16.89 -4.68
CA THR A 18 6.58 15.82 -5.67
C THR A 18 5.98 14.50 -5.17
N PHE A 19 5.66 13.63 -6.12
CA PHE A 19 5.23 12.25 -5.85
C PHE A 19 6.41 11.25 -5.85
N ARG A 20 7.66 11.74 -5.77
CA ARG A 20 8.86 10.88 -5.70
C ARG A 20 8.86 10.06 -4.41
N GLU A 21 9.44 8.86 -4.48
CA GLU A 21 9.61 7.97 -3.32
C GLU A 21 10.30 8.70 -2.17
N VAL A 22 9.68 8.69 -0.99
CA VAL A 22 10.21 9.41 0.17
C VAL A 22 11.44 8.73 0.75
N SER A 23 11.33 7.43 1.02
CA SER A 23 12.41 6.63 1.61
C SER A 23 13.28 6.07 0.49
N LEU A 24 14.57 6.40 0.49
CA LEU A 24 15.50 6.07 -0.62
C LEU A 24 16.11 4.66 -0.51
N GLY A 25 15.79 3.92 0.56
CA GLY A 25 16.35 2.60 0.80
C GLY A 25 17.78 2.65 1.33
N PHE A 26 18.46 1.50 1.25
CA PHE A 26 19.87 1.37 1.66
C PHE A 26 20.80 1.45 0.46
N THR A 27 21.91 2.15 0.63
CA THR A 27 23.14 1.91 -0.14
C THR A 27 23.70 0.52 0.20
N GLU A 28 24.55 -0.05 -0.66
CA GLU A 28 25.20 -1.34 -0.39
C GLU A 28 25.95 -1.33 0.96
N LYS A 29 26.65 -0.24 1.27
CA LYS A 29 27.38 -0.08 2.54
C LYS A 29 26.44 -0.14 3.75
N GLU A 30 25.31 0.54 3.67
CA GLU A 30 24.31 0.55 4.75
C GLU A 30 23.62 -0.82 4.89
N ALA A 31 23.27 -1.46 3.77
CA ALA A 31 22.67 -2.80 3.75
C ALA A 31 23.62 -3.82 4.39
N LEU A 32 24.92 -3.79 4.06
CA LEU A 32 25.92 -4.66 4.67
C LEU A 32 26.08 -4.39 6.17
N LYS A 33 26.15 -3.11 6.59
CA LYS A 33 26.24 -2.73 8.01
C LYS A 33 25.01 -3.23 8.79
N GLU A 34 23.81 -3.07 8.24
CA GLU A 34 22.58 -3.51 8.87
C GLU A 34 22.47 -5.05 8.90
N ALA A 35 22.83 -5.73 7.80
CA ALA A 35 22.84 -7.19 7.73
C ALA A 35 23.83 -7.82 8.75
N GLN A 36 24.96 -7.16 9.02
CA GLN A 36 25.94 -7.59 10.02
C GLN A 36 25.40 -7.56 11.46
N ARG A 37 24.38 -6.73 11.76
CA ARG A 37 23.73 -6.72 13.08
C ARG A 37 22.91 -7.98 13.34
N CYS A 38 22.51 -8.71 12.30
CA CYS A 38 21.70 -9.91 12.44
C CYS A 38 22.46 -11.00 13.19
N LEU A 39 21.92 -11.42 14.34
CA LEU A 39 22.51 -12.42 15.23
C LEU A 39 22.50 -13.86 14.67
N GLN A 40 21.91 -14.08 13.49
CA GLN A 40 21.77 -15.41 12.89
C GLN A 40 21.15 -16.43 13.87
N CYS A 41 20.07 -16.02 14.55
CA CYS A 41 19.42 -16.80 15.60
C CYS A 41 19.07 -18.22 15.11
N LYS A 42 19.44 -19.26 15.87
CA LYS A 42 19.11 -20.66 15.54
C LYS A 42 17.61 -20.88 15.33
N ASN A 43 16.78 -20.29 16.20
CA ASN A 43 15.32 -20.42 16.18
C ASN A 43 14.60 -19.44 15.24
N ALA A 44 15.34 -18.47 14.65
CA ALA A 44 14.87 -17.50 13.66
C ALA A 44 13.40 -17.03 13.81
N PRO A 45 13.02 -16.39 14.94
CA PRO A 45 11.61 -16.02 15.21
C PRO A 45 11.03 -15.05 14.17
N CYS A 46 11.87 -14.27 13.49
CA CYS A 46 11.49 -13.40 12.38
C CYS A 46 10.83 -14.14 11.21
N ILE A 47 11.17 -15.41 10.97
CA ILE A 47 10.54 -16.24 9.92
C ILE A 47 9.08 -16.50 10.28
N LYS A 48 8.79 -16.83 11.55
CA LYS A 48 7.40 -17.03 12.04
C LYS A 48 6.59 -15.73 12.03
N GLY A 49 7.25 -14.59 12.20
CA GLY A 49 6.62 -13.28 12.10
C GLY A 49 6.36 -12.83 10.66
N CYS A 50 6.90 -13.51 9.65
CA CYS A 50 6.63 -13.22 8.25
C CYS A 50 5.43 -14.05 7.75
N PRO A 51 4.32 -13.43 7.34
CA PRO A 51 3.16 -14.17 6.83
C PRO A 51 3.46 -15.04 5.59
N ALA A 52 4.41 -14.60 4.75
CA ALA A 52 4.85 -15.35 3.59
C ALA A 52 5.86 -16.47 3.93
N GLY A 53 6.38 -16.51 5.16
CA GLY A 53 7.35 -17.53 5.57
C GLY A 53 8.73 -17.38 4.93
N ILE A 54 9.13 -16.16 4.54
CA ILE A 54 10.46 -15.88 3.98
C ILE A 54 11.55 -16.34 4.96
N ASP A 55 12.59 -17.02 4.44
CA ASP A 55 13.77 -17.39 5.22
C ASP A 55 14.65 -16.16 5.49
N VAL A 56 14.22 -15.34 6.45
CA VAL A 56 14.88 -14.10 6.84
C VAL A 56 16.32 -14.32 7.27
N ARG A 57 16.60 -15.45 7.94
CA ARG A 57 17.95 -15.74 8.42
C ARG A 57 18.89 -15.96 7.22
N GLU A 58 18.44 -16.76 6.27
CA GLU A 58 19.27 -17.16 5.13
C GLU A 58 19.50 -16.02 4.15
N PHE A 59 18.48 -15.27 3.74
CA PHE A 59 18.72 -14.18 2.78
C PHE A 59 19.64 -13.10 3.37
N ILE A 60 19.54 -12.81 4.68
CA ILE A 60 20.45 -11.87 5.35
C ILE A 60 21.88 -12.43 5.41
N ARG A 61 22.05 -13.75 5.61
CA ARG A 61 23.35 -14.41 5.54
C ARG A 61 23.99 -14.24 4.15
N LEU A 62 23.20 -14.38 3.10
CA LEU A 62 23.63 -14.20 1.72
C LEU A 62 24.03 -12.73 1.44
N ILE A 63 23.26 -11.75 1.93
CA ILE A 63 23.65 -10.33 1.89
C ILE A 63 25.00 -10.10 2.56
N ARG A 64 25.23 -10.66 3.76
CA ARG A 64 26.51 -10.52 4.48
C ARG A 64 27.71 -11.03 3.68
N ASN A 65 27.48 -12.05 2.84
CA ASN A 65 28.48 -12.65 1.97
C ASN A 65 28.56 -12.01 0.59
N LYS A 66 27.81 -10.91 0.37
CA LYS A 66 27.66 -10.22 -0.93
C LYS A 66 27.08 -11.09 -2.06
N ASP A 67 26.39 -12.18 -1.71
CA ASP A 67 25.64 -12.99 -2.66
C ASP A 67 24.22 -12.46 -2.81
N TYR A 68 24.09 -11.31 -3.48
CA TYR A 68 22.79 -10.64 -3.66
C TYR A 68 21.85 -11.42 -4.57
N ARG A 69 22.41 -12.15 -5.54
CA ARG A 69 21.64 -13.05 -6.42
C ARG A 69 21.04 -14.21 -5.62
N GLY A 70 21.85 -14.86 -4.79
CA GLY A 70 21.36 -15.90 -3.88
C GLY A 70 20.29 -15.34 -2.93
N ALA A 71 20.51 -14.14 -2.38
CA ALA A 71 19.57 -13.51 -1.45
C ALA A 71 18.19 -13.26 -2.08
N ILE A 72 18.13 -12.66 -3.28
CA ILE A 72 16.85 -12.40 -3.96
C ILE A 72 16.16 -13.70 -4.39
N ASN A 73 16.91 -14.68 -4.90
CA ASN A 73 16.37 -16.00 -5.22
C ASN A 73 15.76 -16.67 -3.98
N LYS A 74 16.45 -16.56 -2.83
CA LYS A 74 15.95 -17.14 -1.58
C LYS A 74 14.66 -16.50 -1.10
N ILE A 75 14.49 -15.19 -1.30
CA ILE A 75 13.23 -14.50 -0.99
C ILE A 75 12.13 -14.96 -1.94
N LYS A 76 12.43 -15.09 -3.24
CA LYS A 76 11.48 -15.49 -4.29
C LYS A 76 10.97 -16.91 -4.19
N GLU A 77 11.59 -17.76 -3.39
CA GLU A 77 11.03 -19.08 -3.01
C GLU A 77 9.70 -18.95 -2.26
N ALA A 78 9.49 -17.85 -1.53
CA ALA A 78 8.33 -17.64 -0.67
C ALA A 78 7.51 -16.38 -1.04
N ASN A 79 8.15 -15.38 -1.65
CA ASN A 79 7.51 -14.10 -1.98
C ASN A 79 7.72 -13.72 -3.43
N ASN A 80 6.64 -13.64 -4.21
CA ASN A 80 6.67 -13.24 -5.60
C ASN A 80 6.77 -11.73 -5.83
N LEU A 81 6.68 -10.90 -4.78
CA LEU A 81 6.64 -9.43 -4.87
C LEU A 81 7.63 -8.74 -3.88
N PRO A 82 8.91 -9.13 -3.84
CA PRO A 82 9.86 -8.61 -2.85
C PRO A 82 10.09 -7.11 -2.97
N GLY A 83 10.06 -6.54 -4.18
CA GLY A 83 10.18 -5.09 -4.40
C GLY A 83 9.02 -4.31 -3.79
N VAL A 84 7.85 -4.94 -3.63
CA VAL A 84 6.66 -4.36 -3.01
C VAL A 84 6.68 -4.57 -1.50
N CYS A 85 6.82 -5.82 -1.03
CA CYS A 85 6.73 -6.16 0.39
C CYS A 85 7.78 -5.45 1.25
N GLY A 86 9.00 -5.30 0.74
CA GLY A 86 10.06 -4.55 1.42
C GLY A 86 9.70 -3.07 1.67
N ARG A 87 8.79 -2.49 0.87
CA ARG A 87 8.32 -1.10 0.98
C ARG A 87 7.08 -0.95 1.84
N VAL A 88 6.09 -1.84 1.68
CA VAL A 88 4.72 -1.58 2.18
C VAL A 88 4.30 -2.45 3.37
N CYS A 89 5.03 -3.53 3.69
CA CYS A 89 4.67 -4.35 4.85
C CYS A 89 4.74 -3.50 6.15
N PRO A 90 3.79 -3.68 7.09
CA PRO A 90 3.91 -3.13 8.43
C PRO A 90 4.88 -4.02 9.24
N GLN A 91 6.18 -3.88 9.00
CA GLN A 91 7.15 -4.80 9.58
C GLN A 91 7.18 -4.75 11.12
N GLU A 92 6.82 -3.61 11.70
CA GLU A 92 6.59 -3.34 13.13
C GLU A 92 5.50 -4.24 13.76
N GLU A 93 4.60 -4.80 12.95
CA GLU A 93 3.59 -5.78 13.38
C GLU A 93 3.93 -7.22 12.93
N GLN A 94 5.04 -7.41 12.21
CA GLN A 94 5.37 -8.67 11.52
C GLN A 94 6.80 -9.15 11.87
N CYS A 95 7.67 -9.29 10.87
CA CYS A 95 8.97 -9.92 11.00
C CYS A 95 9.91 -9.14 11.95
N GLN A 96 9.79 -7.81 12.04
CA GLN A 96 10.59 -7.00 12.96
C GLN A 96 10.05 -7.06 14.39
N LEU A 97 8.73 -7.18 14.57
CA LEU A 97 8.12 -7.42 15.89
C LEU A 97 8.73 -8.66 16.55
N ALA A 98 8.86 -9.73 15.76
CA ALA A 98 9.38 -11.02 16.23
C ALA A 98 10.92 -11.07 16.35
N CYS A 99 11.64 -10.04 15.89
CA CYS A 99 13.09 -9.99 15.95
C CYS A 99 13.57 -9.95 17.41
N VAL A 100 14.61 -10.74 17.76
CA VAL A 100 15.17 -10.75 19.12
C VAL A 100 15.69 -9.37 19.54
N LEU A 101 16.26 -8.61 18.61
CA LEU A 101 16.74 -7.25 18.84
C LEU A 101 15.61 -6.21 18.99
N ASN A 102 14.35 -6.58 18.72
CA ASN A 102 13.23 -5.68 18.98
C ASN A 102 13.12 -5.32 20.48
N LYS A 103 13.53 -6.24 21.37
CA LYS A 103 13.56 -6.01 22.82
C LYS A 103 14.48 -4.86 23.25
N THR A 104 15.44 -4.48 22.40
CA THR A 104 16.33 -3.34 22.65
C THR A 104 15.86 -2.06 21.96
N GLY A 105 14.68 -2.08 21.33
CA GLY A 105 14.13 -0.95 20.56
C GLY A 105 14.78 -0.77 19.19
N SER A 106 15.62 -1.71 18.73
CA SER A 106 16.29 -1.61 17.43
C SER A 106 16.33 -2.97 16.72
N PRO A 107 15.17 -3.47 16.23
CA PRO A 107 15.13 -4.69 15.42
C PRO A 107 15.92 -4.50 14.13
N ILE A 108 16.30 -5.63 13.52
CA ILE A 108 16.90 -5.62 12.17
C ILE A 108 15.89 -5.03 11.19
N LYS A 109 16.33 -4.12 10.33
CA LYS A 109 15.50 -3.50 9.27
C LYS A 109 15.27 -4.47 8.11
N ILE A 110 14.57 -5.57 8.38
CA ILE A 110 14.37 -6.71 7.47
C ILE A 110 13.72 -6.26 6.16
N GLY A 111 12.68 -5.42 6.22
CA GLY A 111 12.00 -4.92 5.02
C GLY A 111 12.92 -4.11 4.11
N TYR A 112 13.83 -3.32 4.68
CA TYR A 112 14.82 -2.55 3.92
C TYR A 112 15.92 -3.42 3.32
N LEU A 113 16.30 -4.53 3.97
CA LEU A 113 17.22 -5.50 3.39
C LEU A 113 16.57 -6.30 2.25
N GLU A 114 15.29 -6.68 2.39
CA GLU A 114 14.48 -7.27 1.31
C GLU A 114 14.36 -6.31 0.12
N ARG A 115 14.00 -5.05 0.39
CA ARG A 115 13.97 -3.99 -0.62
C ARG A 115 15.31 -3.81 -1.31
N PHE A 116 16.42 -3.77 -0.56
CA PHE A 116 17.76 -3.57 -1.12
C PHE A 116 18.11 -4.65 -2.17
N VAL A 117 17.88 -5.92 -1.87
CA VAL A 117 18.20 -7.00 -2.82
C VAL A 117 17.24 -7.05 -4.00
N ALA A 118 15.98 -6.67 -3.80
CA ALA A 118 15.03 -6.50 -4.90
C ALA A 118 15.49 -5.36 -5.83
N ASP A 119 15.79 -4.19 -5.27
CA ASP A 119 16.26 -3.02 -6.03
C ASP A 119 17.61 -3.31 -6.73
N TRP A 120 18.50 -4.11 -6.13
CA TRP A 120 19.75 -4.55 -6.76
C TRP A 120 19.50 -5.45 -7.98
N GLU A 121 18.56 -6.39 -7.88
CA GLU A 121 18.20 -7.26 -9.01
C GLU A 121 17.67 -6.42 -10.18
N LEU A 122 16.88 -5.40 -9.86
CA LEU A 122 16.33 -4.46 -10.85
C LEU A 122 17.40 -3.66 -11.60
N GLN A 123 18.51 -3.32 -10.96
CA GLN A 123 19.61 -2.59 -11.57
C GLN A 123 20.52 -3.49 -12.44
N THR A 124 20.54 -4.80 -12.15
CA THR A 124 21.42 -5.76 -12.84
C THR A 124 20.76 -6.52 -13.99
N GLY A 125 19.49 -6.23 -14.30
CA GLY A 125 18.85 -6.57 -15.58
C GLY A 125 18.46 -8.05 -15.78
N SER A 126 18.32 -8.84 -14.72
CA SER A 126 18.05 -10.28 -14.84
C SER A 126 16.60 -10.61 -14.50
N ILE A 127 15.77 -10.85 -15.54
CA ILE A 127 14.34 -11.17 -15.42
C ILE A 127 13.98 -12.52 -16.10
N ALA A 128 14.93 -13.18 -16.76
CA ALA A 128 14.61 -14.33 -17.59
C ALA A 128 14.61 -15.65 -16.80
N SER A 129 13.43 -16.05 -16.29
CA SER A 129 13.12 -17.47 -16.06
C SER A 129 12.00 -17.88 -17.02
N HIS A 130 12.36 -18.46 -18.15
CA HIS A 130 11.37 -19.00 -19.08
C HIS A 130 10.91 -20.36 -18.54
N HIS A 131 9.68 -20.41 -18.05
CA HIS A 131 9.02 -21.68 -17.76
C HIS A 131 8.23 -22.13 -18.98
N ARG A 132 8.46 -23.38 -19.42
CA ARG A 132 7.63 -24.01 -20.45
C ARG A 132 6.38 -24.59 -19.79
N VAL A 133 5.23 -24.29 -20.38
CA VAL A 133 3.97 -24.98 -20.08
C VAL A 133 4.19 -26.48 -20.26
N SER A 134 3.97 -27.26 -19.21
CA SER A 134 4.10 -28.71 -19.19
C SER A 134 2.76 -29.42 -18.98
N LYS A 135 1.73 -28.68 -18.55
CA LYS A 135 0.37 -29.16 -18.33
C LYS A 135 -0.57 -28.48 -19.32
N ASP A 136 -1.30 -29.27 -20.11
CA ASP A 136 -2.34 -28.78 -21.03
C ASP A 136 -3.66 -28.47 -20.29
N ILE A 137 -3.57 -27.70 -19.20
CA ILE A 137 -4.71 -27.32 -18.37
C ILE A 137 -4.71 -25.79 -18.25
N LYS A 138 -5.80 -25.17 -18.74
CA LYS A 138 -6.02 -23.72 -18.64
C LYS A 138 -6.59 -23.34 -17.26
N VAL A 139 -5.95 -22.38 -16.61
CA VAL A 139 -6.39 -21.81 -15.33
C VAL A 139 -6.65 -20.32 -15.49
N ALA A 140 -7.81 -19.85 -15.02
CA ALA A 140 -8.17 -18.45 -15.01
C ALA A 140 -7.93 -17.85 -13.62
N VAL A 141 -7.15 -16.79 -13.56
CA VAL A 141 -6.96 -15.96 -12.36
C VAL A 141 -7.69 -14.64 -12.59
N ILE A 142 -8.59 -14.26 -11.68
CA ILE A 142 -9.51 -13.12 -11.85
C ILE A 142 -9.16 -12.03 -10.85
N GLY A 143 -8.57 -10.94 -11.35
CA GLY A 143 -8.05 -9.81 -10.59
C GLY A 143 -6.54 -9.87 -10.45
N SER A 144 -5.84 -8.80 -10.88
CA SER A 144 -4.38 -8.72 -10.92
C SER A 144 -3.74 -8.03 -9.71
N GLY A 145 -4.44 -8.02 -8.56
CA GLY A 145 -3.82 -7.61 -7.30
C GLY A 145 -2.74 -8.59 -6.83
N PRO A 146 -2.09 -8.32 -5.68
CA PRO A 146 -1.01 -9.15 -5.15
C PRO A 146 -1.33 -10.64 -5.13
N ALA A 147 -2.52 -11.02 -4.64
CA ALA A 147 -2.94 -12.42 -4.57
C ALA A 147 -3.01 -13.09 -5.96
N GLY A 148 -3.56 -12.40 -6.97
CA GLY A 148 -3.67 -12.93 -8.32
C GLY A 148 -2.31 -13.04 -9.01
N LEU A 149 -1.45 -12.03 -8.83
CA LEU A 149 -0.07 -12.03 -9.32
C LEU A 149 0.74 -13.20 -8.76
N THR A 150 0.71 -13.40 -7.43
CA THR A 150 1.37 -14.52 -6.76
C THR A 150 0.82 -15.86 -7.22
N CYS A 151 -0.50 -16.05 -7.22
CA CYS A 151 -1.13 -17.29 -7.65
C CYS A 151 -0.79 -17.62 -9.11
N ALA A 152 -0.81 -16.62 -9.99
CA ALA A 152 -0.46 -16.80 -11.38
C ALA A 152 0.99 -17.22 -11.58
N ALA A 153 1.92 -16.59 -10.85
CA ALA A 153 3.34 -16.93 -10.88
C ALA A 153 3.58 -18.39 -10.48
N ASP A 154 3.01 -18.82 -9.34
CA ASP A 154 3.21 -20.17 -8.81
C ASP A 154 2.58 -21.24 -9.71
N LEU A 155 1.37 -21.01 -10.20
CA LEU A 155 0.73 -21.91 -11.17
C LEU A 155 1.52 -22.01 -12.49
N SER A 156 2.13 -20.92 -12.94
CA SER A 156 2.96 -20.93 -14.15
C SER A 156 4.24 -21.76 -13.94
N ARG A 157 4.88 -21.64 -12.76
CA ARG A 157 6.04 -22.48 -12.40
C ARG A 157 5.70 -23.95 -12.29
N GLU A 158 4.49 -24.25 -11.81
CA GLU A 158 3.91 -25.59 -11.80
C GLU A 158 3.52 -26.11 -13.20
N GLY A 159 3.70 -25.31 -14.24
CA GLY A 159 3.56 -25.71 -15.64
C GLY A 159 2.15 -25.57 -16.23
N PHE A 160 1.21 -24.92 -15.52
CA PHE A 160 -0.15 -24.67 -16.03
C PHE A 160 -0.20 -23.56 -17.08
N SER A 161 -1.22 -23.58 -17.94
CA SER A 161 -1.52 -22.48 -18.86
C SER A 161 -2.34 -21.41 -18.16
N VAL A 162 -1.68 -20.39 -17.59
CA VAL A 162 -2.32 -19.37 -16.74
C VAL A 162 -2.74 -18.13 -17.53
N TYR A 163 -3.99 -17.70 -17.34
CA TYR A 163 -4.53 -16.46 -17.87
C TYR A 163 -5.00 -15.58 -16.71
N LEU A 164 -4.43 -14.39 -16.59
CA LEU A 164 -4.74 -13.41 -15.55
C LEU A 164 -5.64 -12.32 -16.15
N PHE A 165 -6.90 -12.27 -15.73
CA PHE A 165 -7.89 -11.30 -16.18
C PHE A 165 -7.97 -10.11 -15.23
N GLU A 166 -7.89 -8.90 -15.76
CA GLU A 166 -7.92 -7.64 -15.02
C GLU A 166 -8.98 -6.69 -15.61
N GLY A 167 -9.80 -6.09 -14.74
CA GLY A 167 -10.87 -5.18 -15.15
C GLY A 167 -10.35 -3.81 -15.58
N LEU A 168 -9.26 -3.33 -14.98
CA LEU A 168 -8.60 -2.06 -15.31
C LEU A 168 -7.66 -2.19 -16.52
N HIS A 169 -7.20 -1.04 -17.02
CA HIS A 169 -6.28 -0.97 -18.14
C HIS A 169 -4.81 -1.25 -17.75
N ILE A 170 -4.48 -1.24 -16.46
CA ILE A 170 -3.15 -1.53 -15.90
C ILE A 170 -3.28 -2.58 -14.79
N PRO A 171 -2.47 -3.66 -14.81
CA PRO A 171 -2.49 -4.68 -13.77
C PRO A 171 -1.77 -4.25 -12.48
N GLY A 172 -2.11 -4.87 -11.35
CA GLY A 172 -1.46 -4.65 -10.05
C GLY A 172 -2.44 -4.28 -8.93
N GLY A 173 -3.70 -4.01 -9.26
CA GLY A 173 -4.73 -3.67 -8.28
C GLY A 173 -4.33 -2.47 -7.41
N VAL A 174 -4.47 -2.60 -6.09
CA VAL A 174 -4.16 -1.54 -5.12
C VAL A 174 -2.71 -1.03 -5.21
N LEU A 175 -1.78 -1.83 -5.73
CA LEU A 175 -0.40 -1.43 -5.94
C LEU A 175 -0.28 -0.30 -6.99
N VAL A 176 -1.22 -0.22 -7.92
CA VAL A 176 -1.26 0.80 -8.98
C VAL A 176 -2.22 1.92 -8.62
N TYR A 177 -3.50 1.62 -8.33
CA TYR A 177 -4.49 2.67 -8.13
C TYR A 177 -4.55 3.21 -6.69
N GLY A 178 -4.06 2.46 -5.69
CA GLY A 178 -4.22 2.80 -4.28
C GLY A 178 -2.99 3.43 -3.65
N ILE A 179 -1.89 2.67 -3.54
CA ILE A 179 -0.67 3.11 -2.85
C ILE A 179 0.07 4.14 -3.71
N PRO A 180 0.33 5.37 -3.26
CA PRO A 180 0.95 6.40 -4.11
C PRO A 180 2.43 6.15 -4.44
N GLU A 181 2.92 6.80 -5.50
CA GLU A 181 4.32 6.69 -5.96
C GLU A 181 5.35 7.06 -4.89
N PHE A 182 5.00 7.98 -3.98
CA PHE A 182 5.89 8.40 -2.91
C PHE A 182 6.14 7.32 -1.84
N ARG A 183 5.39 6.21 -1.89
CA ARG A 183 5.59 4.99 -1.08
C ARG A 183 5.95 3.77 -1.92
N LEU A 184 5.30 3.62 -3.08
CA LEU A 184 5.49 2.48 -3.98
C LEU A 184 5.59 2.98 -5.43
N PRO A 185 6.80 3.14 -5.96
CA PRO A 185 7.01 3.56 -7.34
C PRO A 185 6.37 2.58 -8.32
N LYS A 186 5.71 3.10 -9.37
CA LYS A 186 4.94 2.26 -10.30
C LYS A 186 5.80 1.43 -11.23
N ASP A 187 7.03 1.86 -11.47
CA ASP A 187 8.01 1.09 -12.23
C ASP A 187 8.40 -0.21 -11.49
N ILE A 188 8.43 -0.22 -10.16
CA ILE A 188 8.62 -1.44 -9.36
C ILE A 188 7.46 -2.41 -9.61
N VAL A 189 6.21 -1.93 -9.58
CA VAL A 189 5.02 -2.77 -9.82
C VAL A 189 5.03 -3.33 -11.25
N GLU A 190 5.31 -2.49 -12.26
CA GLU A 190 5.37 -2.94 -13.65
C GLU A 190 6.47 -3.99 -13.87
N ARG A 191 7.60 -3.89 -13.16
CA ARG A 191 8.68 -4.89 -13.22
C ARG A 191 8.25 -6.22 -12.59
N GLU A 192 7.57 -6.20 -11.45
CA GLU A 192 7.04 -7.42 -10.82
C GLU A 192 6.00 -8.10 -11.75
N VAL A 193 5.12 -7.31 -12.37
CA VAL A 193 4.19 -7.84 -13.39
C VAL A 193 4.95 -8.39 -14.60
N SER A 194 6.01 -7.71 -15.04
CA SER A 194 6.84 -8.15 -16.17
C SER A 194 7.58 -9.45 -15.88
N TYR A 195 8.06 -9.64 -14.65
CA TYR A 195 8.59 -10.92 -14.19
C TYR A 195 7.52 -12.02 -14.27
N ILE A 196 6.30 -11.75 -13.82
CA ILE A 196 5.22 -12.73 -13.90
C ILE A 196 4.86 -13.06 -15.36
N ARG A 197 4.87 -12.07 -16.25
CA ARG A 197 4.72 -12.30 -17.70
C ARG A 197 5.86 -13.17 -18.25
N SER A 198 7.10 -12.99 -17.80
CA SER A 198 8.25 -13.78 -18.26
C SER A 198 8.15 -15.26 -17.86
N LEU A 199 7.36 -15.58 -16.83
CA LEU A 199 7.01 -16.96 -16.46
C LEU A 199 6.01 -17.62 -17.42
N GLY A 200 5.49 -16.91 -18.42
CA GLY A 200 4.52 -17.42 -19.40
C GLY A 200 3.05 -17.09 -19.09
N VAL A 201 2.78 -16.30 -18.03
CA VAL A 201 1.42 -15.88 -17.68
C VAL A 201 0.86 -14.90 -18.71
N LYS A 202 -0.33 -15.18 -19.23
CA LYS A 202 -1.04 -14.29 -20.16
C LYS A 202 -1.89 -13.28 -19.38
N VAL A 203 -1.47 -12.03 -19.35
CA VAL A 203 -2.20 -10.94 -18.67
C VAL A 203 -3.14 -10.25 -19.65
N ILE A 204 -4.44 -10.22 -19.32
CA ILE A 204 -5.52 -9.66 -20.14
C ILE A 204 -6.18 -8.52 -19.35
N THR A 205 -5.93 -7.28 -19.74
CA THR A 205 -6.53 -6.08 -19.14
C THR A 205 -7.83 -5.67 -19.82
N ASN A 206 -8.54 -4.69 -19.26
CA ASN A 206 -9.84 -4.20 -19.74
C ASN A 206 -10.90 -5.31 -19.85
N PHE A 207 -10.80 -6.31 -18.98
CA PHE A 207 -11.63 -7.52 -19.01
C PHE A 207 -12.36 -7.69 -17.69
N VAL A 208 -13.61 -7.24 -17.65
CA VAL A 208 -14.46 -7.34 -16.46
C VAL A 208 -15.18 -8.69 -16.50
N VAL A 209 -14.66 -9.68 -15.78
CA VAL A 209 -15.33 -10.98 -15.63
C VAL A 209 -16.71 -10.77 -14.99
N GLY A 210 -17.74 -11.36 -15.58
CA GLY A 210 -19.16 -11.12 -15.26
C GLY A 210 -19.83 -10.06 -16.15
N LYS A 211 -19.07 -9.29 -16.94
CA LYS A 211 -19.59 -8.34 -17.93
C LYS A 211 -19.06 -8.63 -19.34
N THR A 212 -17.74 -8.69 -19.50
CA THR A 212 -17.09 -9.03 -20.78
C THR A 212 -17.33 -10.50 -21.12
N LYS A 213 -17.13 -11.40 -20.15
CA LYS A 213 -17.52 -12.82 -20.19
C LYS A 213 -17.85 -13.31 -18.80
N THR A 214 -18.82 -14.20 -18.69
CA THR A 214 -19.17 -14.89 -17.45
C THR A 214 -18.18 -16.03 -17.14
N LEU A 215 -18.24 -16.59 -15.93
CA LEU A 215 -17.47 -17.80 -15.62
C LEU A 215 -17.87 -18.98 -16.51
N ASP A 216 -19.12 -19.07 -16.93
CA ASP A 216 -19.60 -20.16 -17.80
C ASP A 216 -19.12 -20.03 -19.24
N ASP A 217 -18.95 -18.79 -19.74
CA ASP A 217 -18.26 -18.55 -21.01
C ASP A 217 -16.81 -19.04 -20.94
N LEU A 218 -16.09 -18.67 -19.87
CA LEU A 218 -14.71 -19.11 -19.67
C LEU A 218 -14.61 -20.65 -19.52
N ARG A 219 -15.54 -21.30 -18.81
CA ARG A 219 -15.60 -22.77 -18.75
C ARG A 219 -15.74 -23.40 -20.13
N ARG A 220 -16.61 -22.84 -20.98
CA ARG A 220 -16.78 -23.28 -22.37
C ARG A 220 -15.53 -23.10 -23.23
N GLU A 221 -14.67 -22.13 -22.90
CA GLU A 221 -13.36 -21.90 -23.55
C GLU A 221 -12.23 -22.85 -23.06
N GLY A 222 -12.59 -23.78 -22.18
CA GLY A 222 -11.71 -24.84 -21.70
C GLY A 222 -10.98 -24.53 -20.41
N PHE A 223 -11.30 -23.42 -19.72
CA PHE A 223 -10.76 -23.15 -18.38
C PHE A 223 -11.29 -24.18 -17.37
N LYS A 224 -10.38 -24.85 -16.66
CA LYS A 224 -10.69 -25.95 -15.74
C LYS A 224 -10.71 -25.53 -14.27
N ALA A 225 -10.00 -24.46 -13.93
CA ALA A 225 -9.95 -23.91 -12.59
C ALA A 225 -9.99 -22.39 -12.62
N PHE A 226 -10.50 -21.81 -11.54
CA PHE A 226 -10.71 -20.38 -11.36
C PHE A 226 -10.20 -19.95 -9.99
N PHE A 227 -9.31 -18.98 -9.95
CA PHE A 227 -8.90 -18.30 -8.71
C PHE A 227 -9.46 -16.88 -8.73
N ILE A 228 -10.27 -16.52 -7.74
CA ILE A 228 -10.93 -15.22 -7.67
C ILE A 228 -10.20 -14.35 -6.64
N SER A 229 -9.54 -13.31 -7.11
CA SER A 229 -8.70 -12.38 -6.35
C SER A 229 -9.03 -10.91 -6.63
N VAL A 230 -10.33 -10.60 -6.72
CA VAL A 230 -10.86 -9.26 -7.05
C VAL A 230 -10.74 -8.23 -5.92
N GLY A 231 -10.34 -8.66 -4.72
CA GLY A 231 -10.15 -7.79 -3.56
C GLY A 231 -11.47 -7.20 -3.01
N ALA A 232 -11.33 -6.13 -2.23
CA ALA A 232 -12.45 -5.42 -1.59
C ALA A 232 -12.45 -3.95 -2.05
N GLY A 233 -12.71 -3.71 -3.34
CA GLY A 233 -12.56 -2.40 -3.99
C GLY A 233 -13.77 -1.45 -3.88
N PHE A 234 -14.86 -1.86 -3.25
CA PHE A 234 -16.04 -0.99 -3.09
C PHE A 234 -15.86 -0.02 -1.91
N PRO A 235 -16.05 1.29 -2.11
CA PRO A 235 -15.93 2.26 -1.02
C PRO A 235 -17.08 2.12 -0.03
N ARG A 236 -16.82 2.51 1.22
CA ARG A 236 -17.84 2.75 2.22
C ARG A 236 -18.05 4.24 2.37
N PHE A 237 -19.30 4.60 2.61
CA PHE A 237 -19.76 5.95 2.84
C PHE A 237 -20.20 6.10 4.30
N LEU A 238 -20.08 7.30 4.84
CA LEU A 238 -20.42 7.70 6.21
C LEU A 238 -21.92 7.63 6.48
N GLY A 239 -22.76 7.85 5.46
CA GLY A 239 -24.21 7.90 5.59
C GLY A 239 -24.68 9.14 6.36
N ILE A 240 -23.98 10.26 6.21
CA ILE A 240 -24.29 11.53 6.88
C ILE A 240 -24.81 12.57 5.87
N PRO A 241 -25.56 13.60 6.32
CA PRO A 241 -25.98 14.68 5.44
C PRO A 241 -24.76 15.39 4.80
N GLY A 242 -24.92 15.77 3.53
CA GLY A 242 -23.89 16.47 2.75
C GLY A 242 -22.81 15.58 2.11
N GLU A 243 -22.87 14.26 2.24
CA GLU A 243 -21.88 13.34 1.65
C GLU A 243 -21.80 13.36 0.11
N ASN A 244 -22.81 13.91 -0.57
CA ASN A 244 -22.88 14.03 -2.03
C ASN A 244 -22.51 15.44 -2.56
N LEU A 245 -21.94 16.32 -1.72
CA LEU A 245 -21.57 17.68 -2.11
C LEU A 245 -20.34 17.70 -3.04
N ASN A 246 -20.22 18.76 -3.85
CA ASN A 246 -19.03 18.99 -4.67
C ASN A 246 -17.80 19.21 -3.76
N GLY A 247 -16.74 18.43 -3.98
CA GLY A 247 -15.55 18.45 -3.13
C GLY A 247 -15.50 17.30 -2.11
N VAL A 248 -16.52 16.44 -2.06
CA VAL A 248 -16.44 15.17 -1.33
C VAL A 248 -15.94 14.08 -2.26
N TYR A 249 -14.92 13.33 -1.83
CA TYR A 249 -14.40 12.16 -2.52
C TYR A 249 -14.49 10.92 -1.63
N SER A 250 -14.74 9.76 -2.25
CA SER A 250 -14.25 8.51 -1.66
C SER A 250 -12.73 8.43 -1.84
N ALA A 251 -12.02 7.83 -0.89
CA ALA A 251 -10.58 7.60 -1.02
C ALA A 251 -10.24 6.80 -2.28
N ASN A 252 -11.10 5.84 -2.65
CA ASN A 252 -10.94 5.04 -3.87
C ASN A 252 -10.96 5.92 -5.12
N GLU A 253 -11.92 6.84 -5.24
CA GLU A 253 -11.95 7.78 -6.36
C GLU A 253 -10.73 8.69 -6.36
N PHE A 254 -10.45 9.33 -5.22
CA PHE A 254 -9.36 10.29 -5.09
C PHE A 254 -8.01 9.66 -5.47
N LEU A 255 -7.67 8.53 -4.87
CA LEU A 255 -6.42 7.82 -5.15
C LEU A 255 -6.40 7.22 -6.55
N THR A 256 -7.52 6.79 -7.12
CA THR A 256 -7.57 6.34 -8.52
C THR A 256 -7.24 7.50 -9.47
N ARG A 257 -7.84 8.68 -9.26
CA ARG A 257 -7.55 9.87 -10.07
C ARG A 257 -6.09 10.31 -9.91
N VAL A 258 -5.57 10.31 -8.68
CA VAL A 258 -4.17 10.70 -8.41
C VAL A 258 -3.19 9.68 -8.98
N ASN A 259 -3.34 8.40 -8.66
CA ASN A 259 -2.33 7.39 -8.93
C ASN A 259 -2.49 6.73 -10.30
N LEU A 260 -3.67 6.19 -10.60
CA LEU A 260 -3.90 5.44 -11.84
C LEU A 260 -3.98 6.40 -13.03
N MET A 261 -4.72 7.50 -12.85
CA MET A 261 -4.94 8.49 -13.91
C MET A 261 -3.90 9.62 -13.94
N LYS A 262 -2.95 9.61 -13.00
CA LYS A 262 -1.88 10.62 -12.85
C LYS A 262 -2.40 12.06 -12.85
N GLY A 263 -3.52 12.31 -12.20
CA GLY A 263 -4.16 13.63 -12.21
C GLY A 263 -3.34 14.76 -11.58
N TYR A 264 -2.28 14.44 -10.84
CA TYR A 264 -1.29 15.43 -10.36
C TYR A 264 -0.41 16.01 -11.48
N LEU A 265 -0.44 15.42 -12.68
CA LEU A 265 0.24 15.90 -13.89
C LEU A 265 -0.72 16.60 -14.86
N PHE A 266 -1.95 16.93 -14.45
CA PHE A 266 -2.87 17.70 -15.30
C PHE A 266 -2.26 19.07 -15.68
N PRO A 267 -2.32 19.51 -16.96
CA PRO A 267 -3.08 18.94 -18.08
C PRO A 267 -2.32 17.93 -18.98
N GLU A 268 -1.08 17.53 -18.65
CA GLU A 268 -0.34 16.48 -19.40
C GLU A 268 -1.15 15.17 -19.43
N TYR A 269 -1.76 14.82 -18.31
CA TYR A 269 -2.78 13.78 -18.22
C TYR A 269 -4.17 14.43 -18.13
N HIS A 270 -5.15 13.89 -18.84
CA HIS A 270 -6.45 14.55 -19.02
C HIS A 270 -7.41 14.43 -17.83
N THR A 271 -7.11 13.62 -16.81
CA THR A 271 -8.00 13.46 -15.65
C THR A 271 -7.67 14.51 -14.59
N PRO A 272 -8.55 15.50 -14.33
CA PRO A 272 -8.30 16.46 -13.27
C PRO A 272 -8.52 15.84 -11.88
N VAL A 273 -7.81 16.39 -10.89
CA VAL A 273 -8.07 16.18 -9.46
C VAL A 273 -8.20 17.57 -8.83
N ARG A 274 -9.38 17.88 -8.28
CA ARG A 274 -9.61 19.16 -7.59
C ARG A 274 -9.45 18.96 -6.09
N VAL A 275 -8.54 19.72 -5.50
CA VAL A 275 -8.41 19.91 -4.05
C VAL A 275 -8.50 21.40 -3.74
N GLY A 276 -9.17 21.76 -2.65
CA GLY A 276 -9.20 23.14 -2.17
C GLY A 276 -8.01 23.48 -1.27
N GLN A 277 -8.12 24.58 -0.53
CA GLN A 277 -7.06 25.06 0.36
C GLN A 277 -7.05 24.32 1.70
N LYS A 278 -8.23 23.94 2.19
CA LYS A 278 -8.41 23.17 3.42
C LYS A 278 -9.01 21.80 3.10
N THR A 279 -8.25 20.74 3.31
CA THR A 279 -8.71 19.36 3.10
C THR A 279 -8.83 18.61 4.42
N ILE A 280 -9.96 17.94 4.62
CA ILE A 280 -10.16 17.01 5.75
C ILE A 280 -10.27 15.58 5.22
N VAL A 281 -9.42 14.71 5.73
CA VAL A 281 -9.44 13.27 5.45
C VAL A 281 -10.00 12.53 6.66
N ILE A 282 -10.98 11.66 6.43
CA ILE A 282 -11.71 10.95 7.48
C ILE A 282 -11.23 9.51 7.52
N GLY A 283 -10.48 9.14 8.56
CA GLY A 283 -9.93 7.80 8.70
C GLY A 283 -8.67 7.77 9.56
N GLY A 284 -8.07 6.59 9.71
CA GLY A 284 -6.81 6.44 10.46
C GLY A 284 -5.90 5.32 9.97
N GLY A 285 -6.25 4.65 8.87
CA GLY A 285 -5.40 3.64 8.25
C GLY A 285 -4.53 4.22 7.14
N ASN A 286 -3.68 3.38 6.54
CA ASN A 286 -2.76 3.77 5.46
C ASN A 286 -3.44 4.59 4.34
N VAL A 287 -4.66 4.23 3.95
CA VAL A 287 -5.44 4.95 2.94
C VAL A 287 -5.67 6.42 3.31
N ALA A 288 -5.97 6.71 4.58
CA ALA A 288 -6.17 8.09 5.03
C ALA A 288 -4.86 8.91 4.93
N PHE A 289 -3.73 8.31 5.30
CA PHE A 289 -2.43 8.94 5.18
C PHE A 289 -2.01 9.13 3.72
N ASP A 290 -2.29 8.16 2.85
CA ASP A 290 -2.05 8.26 1.41
C ASP A 290 -2.88 9.38 0.77
N CYS A 291 -4.15 9.52 1.14
CA CYS A 291 -5.02 10.61 0.71
C CYS A 291 -4.50 11.97 1.20
N ALA A 292 -4.17 12.08 2.50
CA ALA A 292 -3.74 13.34 3.10
C ALA A 292 -2.41 13.84 2.50
N ARG A 293 -1.43 12.95 2.35
CA ARG A 293 -0.13 13.25 1.77
C ARG A 293 -0.19 13.56 0.27
N SER A 294 -1.10 12.91 -0.45
CA SER A 294 -1.41 13.24 -1.84
C SER A 294 -2.08 14.61 -1.95
N ALA A 295 -3.07 14.94 -1.10
CA ALA A 295 -3.74 16.24 -1.11
C ALA A 295 -2.77 17.40 -0.82
N LEU A 296 -1.84 17.20 0.12
CA LEU A 296 -0.78 18.17 0.41
C LEU A 296 0.08 18.45 -0.85
N ARG A 297 0.48 17.39 -1.57
CA ARG A 297 1.28 17.49 -2.79
C ARG A 297 0.57 18.13 -3.98
N LEU A 298 -0.77 18.14 -3.96
CA LEU A 298 -1.60 18.83 -4.94
C LEU A 298 -1.77 20.33 -4.63
N GLY A 299 -1.08 20.86 -3.62
CA GLY A 299 -1.06 22.30 -3.31
C GLY A 299 -2.05 22.75 -2.23
N CYS A 300 -2.63 21.81 -1.48
CA CYS A 300 -3.48 22.14 -0.33
C CYS A 300 -2.64 22.81 0.77
N SER A 301 -3.07 23.97 1.28
CA SER A 301 -2.33 24.74 2.30
C SER A 301 -2.49 24.15 3.70
N GLU A 302 -3.65 23.57 4.01
CA GLU A 302 -3.90 22.87 5.27
C GLU A 302 -4.56 21.50 5.00
N VAL A 303 -3.95 20.43 5.53
CA VAL A 303 -4.53 19.08 5.49
C VAL A 303 -4.68 18.55 6.92
N LYS A 304 -5.91 18.14 7.26
CA LYS A 304 -6.22 17.52 8.55
C LYS A 304 -6.69 16.09 8.35
N ILE A 305 -6.21 15.16 9.16
CA ILE A 305 -6.81 13.84 9.33
C ILE A 305 -7.67 13.88 10.58
N ILE A 306 -8.96 13.59 10.46
CA ILE A 306 -9.84 13.35 11.61
C ILE A 306 -9.98 11.85 11.86
N TYR A 307 -9.71 11.42 13.09
CA TYR A 307 -9.81 10.03 13.49
C TYR A 307 -10.63 9.89 14.77
N ARG A 308 -11.59 8.96 14.74
CA ARG A 308 -12.52 8.73 15.87
C ARG A 308 -11.86 8.16 17.12
N ARG A 309 -10.63 7.63 17.05
CA ARG A 309 -9.87 7.08 18.20
C ARG A 309 -8.58 7.88 18.43
N THR A 310 -7.68 7.36 19.26
CA THR A 310 -6.38 7.99 19.53
C THR A 310 -5.30 7.44 18.61
N LYS A 311 -4.12 8.08 18.62
CA LYS A 311 -2.92 7.63 17.88
C LYS A 311 -2.61 6.15 18.14
N ARG A 312 -2.79 5.67 19.38
CA ARG A 312 -2.49 4.28 19.76
C ARG A 312 -3.34 3.24 19.02
N GLU A 313 -4.56 3.60 18.63
CA GLU A 313 -5.46 2.69 17.91
C GLU A 313 -5.39 2.87 16.38
N MET A 314 -4.49 3.72 15.85
CA MET A 314 -4.34 3.91 14.42
C MET A 314 -3.76 2.65 13.76
N PRO A 315 -4.40 2.11 12.71
CA PRO A 315 -3.88 0.96 11.96
C PRO A 315 -2.94 1.34 10.81
N ALA A 316 -2.54 2.62 10.71
CA ALA A 316 -1.56 3.05 9.72
C ALA A 316 -0.14 2.62 10.14
N ARG A 317 0.71 2.41 9.14
CA ARG A 317 2.13 2.06 9.34
C ARG A 317 2.86 3.22 10.00
N ASP A 318 3.68 2.94 11.02
CA ASP A 318 4.32 3.96 11.86
C ASP A 318 5.15 4.94 11.02
N GLU A 319 5.89 4.43 10.04
CA GLU A 319 6.70 5.24 9.13
C GLU A 319 5.87 6.27 8.34
N GLU A 320 4.62 5.94 7.99
CA GLU A 320 3.75 6.85 7.24
C GLU A 320 3.10 7.91 8.13
N ILE A 321 2.86 7.57 9.40
CA ILE A 321 2.43 8.53 10.42
C ILE A 321 3.54 9.55 10.65
N ASP A 322 4.77 9.08 10.89
CA ASP A 322 5.94 9.94 11.09
C ASP A 322 6.18 10.84 9.87
N ASN A 323 6.12 10.28 8.66
CA ASN A 323 6.26 11.05 7.42
C ASN A 323 5.17 12.12 7.27
N ALA A 324 3.92 11.82 7.62
CA ALA A 324 2.84 12.79 7.55
C ALA A 324 2.98 13.92 8.56
N GLU A 325 3.38 13.62 9.80
CA GLU A 325 3.66 14.62 10.83
C GLU A 325 4.85 15.51 10.42
N GLU A 326 5.94 14.93 9.89
CA GLU A 326 7.07 15.67 9.31
C GLU A 326 6.63 16.59 8.15
N GLU A 327 5.70 16.12 7.32
CA GLU A 327 5.10 16.86 6.20
C GLU A 327 4.12 17.96 6.67
N GLY A 328 3.77 18.02 7.95
CA GLY A 328 2.90 19.04 8.55
C GLY A 328 1.40 18.74 8.44
N ILE A 329 1.03 17.48 8.22
CA ILE A 329 -0.36 17.04 8.30
C ILE A 329 -0.81 17.07 9.75
N ILE A 330 -1.97 17.69 10.00
CA ILE A 330 -2.52 17.85 11.34
C ILE A 330 -3.38 16.62 11.67
N LEU A 331 -3.15 16.02 12.84
CA LEU A 331 -3.92 14.87 13.31
C LEU A 331 -4.89 15.30 14.42
N GLU A 332 -6.20 15.17 14.14
CA GLU A 332 -7.27 15.44 15.09
C GLU A 332 -7.88 14.13 15.58
N PHE A 333 -7.57 13.78 16.83
CA PHE A 333 -8.02 12.54 17.44
C PHE A 333 -9.37 12.70 18.16
N LEU A 334 -10.02 11.55 18.37
CA LEU A 334 -11.31 11.46 19.03
C LEU A 334 -12.37 12.33 18.34
N VAL A 335 -12.34 12.43 17.02
CA VAL A 335 -13.32 13.22 16.23
C VAL A 335 -14.12 12.31 15.31
N SER A 336 -15.44 12.45 15.33
CA SER A 336 -16.37 11.79 14.41
C SER A 336 -17.15 12.83 13.61
N PRO A 337 -17.31 12.68 12.28
CA PRO A 337 -18.12 13.58 11.48
C PRO A 337 -19.62 13.37 11.75
N ARG A 338 -20.41 14.44 11.63
CA ARG A 338 -21.88 14.43 11.80
C ARG A 338 -22.62 14.92 10.56
N GLU A 339 -22.11 15.96 9.90
CA GLU A 339 -22.73 16.57 8.71
C GLU A 339 -21.67 17.33 7.92
N ILE A 340 -21.73 17.28 6.58
CA ILE A 340 -20.92 18.12 5.70
C ILE A 340 -21.79 19.30 5.25
N ILE A 341 -21.31 20.51 5.48
CA ILE A 341 -22.06 21.76 5.30
C ILE A 341 -21.70 22.35 3.94
N SER A 342 -22.72 22.71 3.15
CA SER A 342 -22.54 23.31 1.84
C SER A 342 -22.44 24.84 1.88
N ASP A 343 -21.82 25.42 0.86
CA ASP A 343 -22.06 26.80 0.47
C ASP A 343 -23.40 26.93 -0.32
N ARG A 344 -23.64 28.11 -0.91
CA ARG A 344 -24.84 28.38 -1.71
C ARG A 344 -24.82 27.73 -3.10
N GLU A 345 -23.65 27.27 -3.56
CA GLU A 345 -23.43 26.67 -4.88
C GLU A 345 -23.34 25.14 -4.81
N GLY A 346 -23.46 24.55 -3.63
CA GLY A 346 -23.38 23.10 -3.41
C GLY A 346 -21.96 22.56 -3.28
N ASN A 347 -20.96 23.42 -3.02
CA ASN A 347 -19.62 22.97 -2.65
C ASN A 347 -19.49 22.77 -1.15
N VAL A 348 -18.57 21.90 -0.73
CA VAL A 348 -18.16 21.80 0.67
C VAL A 348 -17.66 23.15 1.16
N LYS A 349 -18.16 23.57 2.33
CA LYS A 349 -17.72 24.77 3.06
C LYS A 349 -17.13 24.42 4.43
N ALA A 350 -17.69 23.40 5.08
CA ALA A 350 -17.27 22.97 6.39
C ALA A 350 -17.77 21.55 6.70
N ILE A 351 -17.31 20.98 7.82
CA ILE A 351 -17.83 19.74 8.39
C ILE A 351 -18.15 19.97 9.87
N MET A 352 -19.36 19.57 10.27
CA MET A 352 -19.76 19.47 11.67
C MET A 352 -19.25 18.14 12.23
N CYS A 353 -18.58 18.22 13.36
CA CYS A 353 -17.95 17.10 14.04
C CYS A 353 -18.39 17.04 15.50
N ILE A 354 -18.16 15.89 16.14
CA ILE A 354 -18.37 15.68 17.57
C ILE A 354 -17.11 15.07 18.19
N ARG A 355 -16.78 15.44 19.44
CA ARG A 355 -15.69 14.79 20.18
C ARG A 355 -16.15 13.43 20.71
N ASN A 356 -15.20 12.53 20.89
CA ASN A 356 -15.41 11.20 21.43
C ASN A 356 -14.58 11.02 22.70
N LYS A 357 -15.03 10.11 23.56
CA LYS A 357 -14.20 9.48 24.58
C LYS A 357 -13.98 8.01 24.23
N LEU A 358 -12.88 7.41 24.70
CA LEU A 358 -12.69 5.97 24.55
C LEU A 358 -13.53 5.21 25.58
N GLY A 359 -14.35 4.28 25.10
CA GLY A 359 -15.05 3.28 25.91
C GLY A 359 -14.28 1.96 26.00
N GLU A 360 -15.01 0.86 26.11
CA GLU A 360 -14.45 -0.49 26.18
C GLU A 360 -13.86 -0.96 24.84
N PRO A 361 -12.90 -1.90 24.84
CA PRO A 361 -12.41 -2.57 23.63
C PRO A 361 -13.53 -3.18 22.78
N ASP A 362 -13.39 -3.08 21.45
CA ASP A 362 -14.21 -3.81 20.48
C ASP A 362 -13.63 -5.20 20.16
N SER A 363 -14.25 -5.90 19.21
CA SER A 363 -13.81 -7.23 18.75
C SER A 363 -12.41 -7.24 18.11
N SER A 364 -11.89 -6.07 17.70
CA SER A 364 -10.50 -5.92 17.25
C SER A 364 -9.52 -5.60 18.38
N GLY A 365 -9.98 -5.57 19.63
CA GLY A 365 -9.20 -5.20 20.81
C GLY A 365 -8.97 -3.69 20.97
N ARG A 366 -9.48 -2.86 20.05
CA ARG A 366 -9.32 -1.41 20.06
C ARG A 366 -10.49 -0.76 20.80
N ARG A 367 -10.21 0.25 21.63
CA ARG A 367 -11.24 0.95 22.40
C ARG A 367 -12.26 1.63 21.48
N ARG A 368 -13.55 1.44 21.78
CA ARG A 368 -14.65 2.02 21.01
C ARG A 368 -14.71 3.54 21.21
N PRO A 369 -14.91 4.32 20.14
CA PRO A 369 -15.24 5.73 20.29
C PRO A 369 -16.69 5.87 20.76
N VAL A 370 -16.91 6.67 21.80
CA VAL A 370 -18.23 7.01 22.34
C VAL A 370 -18.41 8.51 22.16
N PRO A 371 -19.40 8.97 21.37
CA PRO A 371 -19.66 10.40 21.19
C PRO A 371 -19.93 11.11 22.51
N GLN A 372 -19.45 12.34 22.64
CA GLN A 372 -19.72 13.22 23.77
C GLN A 372 -20.75 14.26 23.33
N GLU A 373 -22.02 14.03 23.66
CA GLU A 373 -23.11 14.96 23.34
C GLU A 373 -22.82 16.37 23.90
N GLY A 374 -23.10 17.41 23.12
CA GLY A 374 -22.82 18.81 23.49
C GLY A 374 -21.38 19.25 23.19
N SER A 375 -20.55 18.39 22.58
CA SER A 375 -19.18 18.71 22.15
C SER A 375 -19.06 18.97 20.65
N GLU A 376 -20.17 19.30 19.99
CA GLU A 376 -20.22 19.56 18.56
C GLU A 376 -19.43 20.81 18.20
N PHE A 377 -18.72 20.75 17.08
CA PHE A 377 -17.93 21.86 16.57
C PHE A 377 -17.78 21.78 15.06
N VAL A 378 -17.55 22.93 14.44
CA VAL A 378 -17.41 23.05 12.98
C VAL A 378 -15.94 23.24 12.61
N MET A 379 -15.50 22.54 11.57
CA MET A 379 -14.20 22.74 10.94
C MET A 379 -14.42 23.20 9.50
N GLU A 380 -13.82 24.32 9.11
CA GLU A 380 -13.84 24.78 7.72
C GLU A 380 -13.05 23.81 6.82
N ALA A 381 -13.60 23.53 5.64
CA ALA A 381 -13.00 22.66 4.64
C ALA A 381 -13.57 22.96 3.27
N ASP A 382 -12.72 22.85 2.25
CA ASP A 382 -13.12 22.95 0.84
C ASP A 382 -13.20 21.56 0.18
N THR A 383 -12.60 20.56 0.81
CA THR A 383 -12.49 19.19 0.30
C THR A 383 -12.57 18.19 1.44
N ILE A 384 -13.41 17.18 1.29
CA ILE A 384 -13.53 16.05 2.23
C ILE A 384 -13.15 14.76 1.51
N ILE A 385 -12.30 13.94 2.13
CA ILE A 385 -11.93 12.62 1.59
C ILE A 385 -12.31 11.53 2.59
N VAL A 386 -13.21 10.64 2.21
CA VAL A 386 -13.72 9.55 3.05
C VAL A 386 -12.85 8.30 2.89
N ALA A 387 -12.13 7.91 3.94
CA ALA A 387 -11.16 6.81 3.98
C ALA A 387 -11.43 5.83 5.15
N ILE A 388 -12.67 5.30 5.23
CA ILE A 388 -13.21 4.54 6.38
C ILE A 388 -13.34 3.03 6.19
#